data_AF-A0A438LXD9-F1
#
_entry.id   AF-A0A438LXD9-F1
#
_cell.length_a   1.000
_cell.length_b   1.000
_cell.length_c   1.000
_cell.angle_alpha   90.00
_cell.angle_beta   90.00
_cell.angle_gamma   90.00
#
_symmetry.space_group_name_H-M   'P 1'
#
loop_
_entity.id
_entity.type
_entity.pdbx_description
1 polymer ?
#
loop_
_entity_poly.entity_id
_entity_poly.type
_entity_poly.pdbx_seq_one_letter_code
_entity_poly.pdbx_strand_id
1 'polypeptide(L)'
;MVVPLQVIMKGTPYDEGPRDEGSLEEGSLEEGPRHERSRGAGSHDEGFSDARPSSDREGRSGTTPGTWRATDTLNDLASAVTSRPSPARFSTCYSSLAAAGATAVVSIHLSGQMSGTIESARLAARDAPVPVEVIDSRSIAMGLGYPVLAAARAAAAEGASLETVAAAARRCAEATQTFFYVDTLEYLRRSGRIGAAASVLGSALMIKPLLHIVNGQISLLEKVRTATRAIARLEDLAVQAAGAGPVEVAVQHLAARARAEALAERLPKRVPGLMDLRVVEVGPVIGAHVGPGMLGLTVTPRDVWPAGA
;
A
#
# COMPACT_ATOMS: atom_id res chain seq x y z
N MET A 1 12.87 -8.51 8.81
CA MET A 1 12.30 -7.46 7.92
C MET A 1 10.80 -7.71 7.72
N VAL A 2 10.04 -6.69 7.31
CA VAL A 2 8.57 -6.77 7.14
C VAL A 2 8.24 -6.73 5.65
N VAL A 3 7.47 -7.70 5.15
CA VAL A 3 7.06 -7.75 3.74
C VAL A 3 5.54 -7.78 3.60
N PRO A 4 4.90 -6.74 3.03
CA PRO A 4 3.52 -6.82 2.59
C PRO A 4 3.47 -7.24 1.12
N LEU A 5 3.34 -8.54 0.83
CA LEU A 5 2.98 -8.96 -0.53
C LEU A 5 1.46 -8.80 -0.70
N GLN A 6 1.05 -7.86 -1.55
CA GLN A 6 -0.37 -7.55 -1.77
C GLN A 6 -0.95 -8.27 -2.99
N VAL A 7 -2.28 -8.38 -2.97
CA VAL A 7 -3.17 -8.92 -4.02
C VAL A 7 -2.86 -8.27 -5.38
N ILE A 8 -3.05 -9.02 -6.47
CA ILE A 8 -2.70 -8.61 -7.83
C ILE A 8 -3.98 -8.42 -8.65
N MET A 9 -4.07 -7.35 -9.44
CA MET A 9 -5.14 -7.12 -10.42
C MET A 9 -4.93 -8.00 -11.67
N LYS A 10 -5.98 -8.69 -12.14
CA LYS A 10 -5.97 -9.38 -13.44
C LYS A 10 -6.78 -8.57 -14.46
N GLY A 11 -6.23 -8.37 -15.66
CA GLY A 11 -6.96 -7.82 -16.82
C GLY A 11 -6.69 -6.38 -17.21
N THR A 12 -5.70 -5.71 -16.61
CA THR A 12 -5.11 -4.46 -17.11
C THR A 12 -3.71 -4.76 -17.66
N PRO A 13 -3.27 -4.19 -18.80
CA PRO A 13 -1.90 -4.39 -19.27
C PRO A 13 -0.93 -3.92 -18.18
N TYR A 14 -0.21 -4.88 -17.61
CA TYR A 14 0.92 -4.58 -16.74
C TYR A 14 2.05 -4.20 -17.71
N ASP A 15 2.25 -2.91 -17.91
CA ASP A 15 3.33 -2.41 -18.76
C ASP A 15 4.66 -2.57 -18.01
N GLU A 16 5.37 -3.66 -18.28
CA GLU A 16 6.80 -3.72 -18.04
C GLU A 16 7.48 -2.88 -19.13
N GLY A 17 7.39 -1.57 -19.00
CA GLY A 17 8.00 -0.66 -19.96
C GLY A 17 9.49 -1.01 -20.16
N PRO A 18 9.97 -1.12 -21.40
CA PRO A 18 11.38 -1.35 -21.66
C PRO A 18 12.20 -0.15 -21.14
N ARG A 19 13.33 -0.46 -20.49
CA ARG A 19 14.29 0.56 -20.08
C ARG A 19 15.09 1.01 -21.30
N ASP A 20 15.13 2.32 -21.49
CA ASP A 20 15.84 3.10 -22.50
C ASP A 20 17.24 2.57 -22.83
N GLU A 21 17.52 2.41 -24.13
CA GLU A 21 18.86 2.63 -24.67
C GLU A 21 18.74 3.77 -25.68
N GLY A 22 19.30 4.92 -25.33
CA GLY A 22 19.32 6.08 -26.18
C GLY A 22 20.11 5.82 -27.46
N SER A 23 19.46 6.01 -28.60
CA SER A 23 20.08 6.33 -29.88
C SER A 23 19.51 7.65 -30.36
N LEU A 24 20.19 8.73 -30.00
CA LEU A 24 20.10 9.99 -30.73
C LEU A 24 20.78 9.74 -32.08
N GLU A 25 20.00 9.39 -33.10
CA GLU A 25 20.44 9.50 -34.48
C GLU A 25 20.34 10.95 -34.94
N GLU A 26 21.45 11.41 -35.49
CA GLU A 26 21.62 12.68 -36.20
C GLU A 26 20.71 12.74 -37.44
N GLY A 27 20.08 13.90 -37.64
CA GLY A 27 19.34 14.23 -38.85
C GLY A 27 19.42 15.73 -39.11
N SER A 28 20.32 16.09 -40.02
CA SER A 28 20.71 17.42 -40.52
C SER A 28 19.56 18.38 -40.85
N LEU A 29 19.81 19.69 -40.74
CA LEU A 29 19.64 20.70 -41.82
C LEU A 29 20.19 22.09 -41.42
N GLU A 30 21.16 22.52 -42.23
CA GLU A 30 21.46 23.87 -42.76
C GLU A 30 21.90 25.09 -41.91
N GLU A 31 23.15 25.47 -42.22
CA GLU A 31 23.69 26.80 -42.57
C GLU A 31 23.90 27.92 -41.52
N GLY A 32 25.18 28.23 -41.29
CA GLY A 32 25.68 29.50 -40.74
C GLY A 32 27.21 29.50 -40.58
N PRO A 33 27.99 30.47 -41.10
CA PRO A 33 29.40 30.20 -41.46
C PRO A 33 30.46 30.86 -40.55
N ARG A 34 31.67 30.27 -40.62
CA ARG A 34 33.03 30.86 -40.65
C ARG A 34 33.94 30.74 -39.41
N HIS A 35 35.22 30.64 -39.80
CA HIS A 35 36.50 30.77 -39.07
C HIS A 35 36.88 29.62 -38.13
N GLU A 36 38.13 29.18 -38.01
CA GLU A 36 39.36 29.17 -38.82
C GLU A 36 40.42 28.52 -37.90
N ARG A 37 41.31 27.67 -38.46
CA ARG A 37 42.69 27.39 -37.95
C ARG A 37 42.75 26.65 -36.57
N SER A 38 43.66 25.72 -36.27
CA SER A 38 44.89 25.22 -36.88
C SER A 38 45.44 24.07 -36.01
N ARG A 39 46.14 23.10 -36.64
CA ARG A 39 47.40 22.41 -36.22
C ARG A 39 47.42 21.71 -34.84
N GLY A 40 48.01 20.53 -34.62
CA GLY A 40 48.90 19.61 -35.33
C GLY A 40 48.97 18.31 -34.48
N ALA A 41 49.21 17.13 -35.07
CA ALA A 41 50.51 16.52 -35.35
C ALA A 41 51.13 15.70 -34.19
N GLY A 42 51.47 14.43 -34.51
CA GLY A 42 52.42 13.54 -33.80
C GLY A 42 51.73 12.37 -33.07
N SER A 43 51.77 11.09 -33.47
CA SER A 43 52.82 10.12 -33.90
C SER A 43 53.45 9.32 -32.75
N HIS A 44 53.58 8.00 -32.99
CA HIS A 44 54.29 6.93 -32.25
C HIS A 44 53.50 6.27 -31.11
N ASP A 45 53.11 4.99 -31.10
CA ASP A 45 53.67 3.68 -31.50
C ASP A 45 54.23 2.87 -30.29
N GLU A 46 53.87 1.58 -30.31
CA GLU A 46 54.27 0.43 -29.49
C GLU A 46 53.79 0.24 -28.04
N GLY A 47 53.32 -0.99 -27.73
CA GLY A 47 53.45 -1.56 -26.39
C GLY A 47 52.30 -2.41 -25.86
N PHE A 48 52.33 -3.70 -26.19
CA PHE A 48 51.45 -4.80 -25.75
C PHE A 48 51.41 -5.03 -24.23
N SER A 49 50.21 -5.23 -23.63
CA SER A 49 49.93 -6.24 -22.58
C SER A 49 48.53 -6.04 -21.95
N ASP A 50 47.67 -7.01 -22.25
CA ASP A 50 46.64 -7.66 -21.44
C ASP A 50 46.33 -7.08 -20.03
N ALA A 51 45.10 -6.59 -19.85
CA ALA A 51 44.18 -6.90 -18.74
C ALA A 51 42.98 -5.95 -18.80
N ARG A 52 41.79 -6.50 -19.00
CA ARG A 52 40.53 -5.76 -19.09
C ARG A 52 40.24 -4.99 -17.79
N PRO A 53 39.74 -3.75 -17.89
CA PRO A 53 39.45 -2.93 -16.73
C PRO A 53 38.11 -3.29 -16.08
N SER A 54 38.10 -3.04 -14.77
CA SER A 54 36.96 -2.74 -13.91
C SER A 54 35.95 -1.77 -14.52
N SER A 55 34.66 -2.03 -14.28
CA SER A 55 33.59 -1.03 -14.19
C SER A 55 32.56 -1.54 -13.16
N ASP A 56 32.42 -0.83 -12.05
CA ASP A 56 31.34 0.14 -11.78
C ASP A 56 30.05 -0.55 -11.34
N ARG A 57 29.73 -0.47 -10.04
CA ARG A 57 28.85 0.53 -9.40
C ARG A 57 27.37 0.36 -9.78
N GLU A 58 26.60 0.18 -8.70
CA GLU A 58 25.22 0.62 -8.50
C GLU A 58 24.13 0.12 -9.45
N GLY A 59 23.32 -0.78 -8.91
CA GLY A 59 22.01 -1.12 -9.45
C GLY A 59 21.09 -1.65 -8.34
N ARG A 60 20.76 -0.82 -7.34
CA ARG A 60 19.64 -1.09 -6.42
C ARG A 60 18.34 -1.08 -7.23
N SER A 61 17.77 -2.24 -7.55
CA SER A 61 16.39 -2.34 -8.04
C SER A 61 15.40 -2.26 -6.87
N GLY A 62 15.25 -1.06 -6.33
CA GLY A 62 14.06 -0.71 -5.56
C GLY A 62 12.90 -0.57 -6.55
N THR A 63 11.93 -1.48 -6.51
CA THR A 63 10.71 -1.37 -7.32
C THR A 63 9.86 -0.22 -6.79
N THR A 64 9.94 0.94 -7.43
CA THR A 64 8.97 2.03 -7.20
C THR A 64 7.61 1.58 -7.73
N PRO A 65 6.53 1.57 -6.93
CA PRO A 65 5.20 1.31 -7.45
C PRO A 65 4.82 2.40 -8.46
N GLY A 66 4.44 2.02 -9.68
CA GLY A 66 4.00 2.95 -10.72
C GLY A 66 2.84 3.85 -10.25
N THR A 67 2.87 5.12 -10.63
CA THR A 67 1.80 6.08 -10.36
C THR A 67 0.61 5.76 -11.26
N TRP A 68 -0.40 5.09 -10.73
CA TRP A 68 -1.67 4.92 -11.41
C TRP A 68 -2.44 6.26 -11.39
N ARG A 69 -2.89 6.75 -12.55
CA ARG A 69 -3.77 7.93 -12.62
C ARG A 69 -5.22 7.47 -12.63
N ALA A 70 -5.96 7.88 -11.58
CA ALA A 70 -7.33 7.46 -11.33
C ALA A 70 -8.32 7.77 -12.45
N THR A 71 -8.06 8.76 -13.31
CA THR A 71 -9.06 9.28 -14.25
C THR A 71 -9.26 8.43 -15.50
N ASP A 72 -8.26 7.66 -15.92
CA ASP A 72 -8.29 7.00 -17.24
C ASP A 72 -8.83 5.55 -17.17
N THR A 73 -9.09 5.02 -15.97
CA THR A 73 -9.37 3.59 -15.74
C THR A 73 -10.57 3.29 -14.83
N LEU A 74 -11.40 4.29 -14.46
CA LEU A 74 -12.55 4.05 -13.57
C LEU A 74 -13.56 3.05 -14.14
N ASN A 75 -13.73 3.03 -15.45
CA ASN A 75 -14.55 2.01 -16.13
C ASN A 75 -13.90 0.62 -16.08
N ASP A 76 -12.57 0.53 -16.17
CA ASP A 76 -11.84 -0.76 -16.11
C ASP A 76 -11.84 -1.36 -14.71
N LEU A 77 -11.78 -0.52 -13.67
CA LEU A 77 -11.92 -0.96 -12.27
C LEU A 77 -13.27 -1.61 -12.00
N ALA A 78 -14.31 -1.26 -12.77
CA ALA A 78 -15.62 -1.87 -12.62
C ALA A 78 -15.62 -3.36 -13.03
N SER A 79 -14.95 -3.71 -14.12
CA SER A 79 -14.83 -5.10 -14.59
C SER A 79 -13.65 -5.87 -14.02
N ALA A 80 -12.74 -5.19 -13.32
CA ALA A 80 -11.51 -5.81 -12.85
C ALA A 80 -11.75 -6.91 -11.81
N VAL A 81 -10.94 -7.98 -11.92
CA VAL A 81 -10.95 -9.09 -10.96
C VAL A 81 -9.58 -9.15 -10.28
N THR A 82 -9.59 -9.25 -8.96
CA THR A 82 -8.37 -9.40 -8.17
C THR A 82 -8.04 -10.88 -7.94
N SER A 83 -6.76 -11.20 -7.83
CA SER A 83 -6.28 -12.53 -7.44
C SER A 83 -5.25 -12.46 -6.33
N ARG A 84 -5.30 -13.42 -5.41
CA ARG A 84 -4.27 -13.56 -4.37
C ARG A 84 -2.91 -13.90 -4.99
N PRO A 85 -1.78 -13.49 -4.39
CA PRO A 85 -0.47 -13.99 -4.77
C PRO A 85 -0.40 -15.52 -4.58
N SER A 86 0.35 -16.21 -5.44
CA SER A 86 0.56 -17.65 -5.28
C SER A 86 1.48 -17.94 -4.10
N PRO A 87 1.39 -19.14 -3.49
CA PRO A 87 2.36 -19.59 -2.48
C PRO A 87 3.80 -19.51 -2.98
N ALA A 88 4.04 -19.85 -4.26
CA ALA A 88 5.37 -19.75 -4.87
C ALA A 88 5.97 -18.34 -4.80
N ARG A 89 5.17 -17.27 -4.97
CA ARG A 89 5.67 -15.89 -4.82
C ARG A 89 6.09 -15.59 -3.39
N PHE A 90 5.37 -16.11 -2.40
CA PHE A 90 5.77 -16.00 -1.00
C PHE A 90 7.05 -16.80 -0.71
N SER A 91 7.15 -18.04 -1.21
CA SER A 91 8.36 -18.86 -1.05
C SER A 91 9.59 -18.18 -1.63
N THR A 92 9.51 -17.67 -2.86
CA THR A 92 10.60 -16.89 -3.48
C THR A 92 10.96 -15.68 -2.62
N CYS A 93 9.95 -14.93 -2.15
CA CYS A 93 10.20 -13.79 -1.28
C CYS A 93 10.96 -14.20 -0.01
N TYR A 94 10.44 -15.15 0.77
CA TYR A 94 11.06 -15.60 2.02
C TYR A 94 12.49 -16.12 1.81
N SER A 95 12.75 -16.87 0.74
CA SER A 95 14.09 -17.32 0.40
C SER A 95 15.03 -16.15 0.05
N SER A 96 14.57 -15.17 -0.71
CA SER A 96 15.37 -13.97 -1.00
C SER A 96 15.67 -13.15 0.25
N LEU A 97 14.73 -13.04 1.19
CA LEU A 97 14.95 -12.36 2.47
C LEU A 97 16.00 -13.07 3.32
N ALA A 98 15.92 -14.41 3.41
CA ALA A 98 16.88 -15.23 4.13
C ALA A 98 18.29 -15.09 3.52
N ALA A 99 18.39 -15.15 2.18
CA ALA A 99 19.65 -14.95 1.47
C ALA A 99 20.25 -13.55 1.68
N ALA A 100 19.41 -12.54 1.92
CA ALA A 100 19.82 -11.18 2.27
C ALA A 100 20.19 -11.01 3.77
N GLY A 101 20.22 -12.10 4.55
CA GLY A 101 20.64 -12.09 5.95
C GLY A 101 19.53 -11.92 6.98
N ALA A 102 18.25 -11.98 6.57
CA ALA A 102 17.16 -12.00 7.55
C ALA A 102 17.22 -13.30 8.37
N THR A 103 17.25 -13.19 9.70
CA THR A 103 17.23 -14.34 10.62
C THR A 103 15.82 -14.82 10.96
N ALA A 104 14.81 -13.97 10.75
CA ALA A 104 13.39 -14.27 10.88
C ALA A 104 12.54 -13.24 10.11
N VAL A 105 11.28 -13.59 9.85
CA VAL A 105 10.32 -12.75 9.09
C VAL A 105 8.99 -12.63 9.84
N VAL A 106 8.46 -11.41 9.93
CA VAL A 106 7.06 -11.17 10.30
C VAL A 106 6.30 -10.78 9.03
N SER A 107 5.39 -11.65 8.59
CA SER A 107 4.66 -11.54 7.34
C SER A 107 3.20 -11.17 7.61
N ILE A 108 2.84 -9.90 7.39
CA ILE A 108 1.55 -9.32 7.81
C ILE A 108 0.68 -9.11 6.58
N HIS A 109 -0.55 -9.62 6.62
CA HIS A 109 -1.44 -9.63 5.46
C HIS A 109 -2.83 -9.07 5.75
N LEU A 110 -3.52 -8.71 4.68
CA LEU A 110 -4.93 -8.34 4.74
C LEU A 110 -5.78 -9.46 5.34
N SER A 111 -6.97 -9.07 5.78
CA SER A 111 -7.96 -9.96 6.38
C SER A 111 -8.14 -11.28 5.61
N GLY A 112 -7.95 -12.40 6.31
CA GLY A 112 -8.24 -13.73 5.78
C GLY A 112 -9.71 -13.92 5.41
N GLN A 113 -10.62 -13.11 5.96
CA GLN A 113 -12.05 -13.12 5.62
C GLN A 113 -12.36 -12.42 4.29
N MET A 114 -11.42 -11.66 3.74
CA MET A 114 -11.60 -10.92 2.47
C MET A 114 -10.80 -11.53 1.32
N SER A 115 -9.69 -12.21 1.64
CA SER A 115 -8.82 -12.85 0.66
C SER A 115 -8.09 -14.06 1.24
N GLY A 116 -7.94 -15.11 0.43
CA GLY A 116 -7.10 -16.26 0.75
C GLY A 116 -5.59 -16.01 0.67
N THR A 117 -5.14 -14.75 0.67
CA THR A 117 -3.72 -14.35 0.63
C THR A 117 -2.95 -14.90 1.83
N ILE A 118 -3.54 -14.83 3.03
CA ILE A 118 -2.90 -15.31 4.25
C ILE A 118 -2.64 -16.81 4.21
N GLU A 119 -3.55 -17.59 3.62
CA GLU A 119 -3.36 -19.04 3.46
C GLU A 119 -2.21 -19.36 2.50
N SER A 120 -2.04 -18.57 1.42
CA SER A 120 -0.90 -18.72 0.53
C SER A 120 0.41 -18.39 1.22
N ALA A 121 0.44 -17.38 2.08
CA ALA A 121 1.60 -17.03 2.89
C ALA A 121 1.93 -18.09 3.94
N ARG A 122 0.91 -18.63 4.64
CA ARG A 122 1.06 -19.72 5.61
C ARG A 122 1.58 -21.00 4.97
N LEU A 123 1.10 -21.34 3.78
CA LEU A 123 1.59 -22.50 3.04
C LEU A 123 3.08 -22.34 2.72
N ALA A 124 3.47 -21.19 2.18
CA ALA A 124 4.87 -20.91 1.84
C ALA A 124 5.80 -20.82 3.07
N ALA A 125 5.26 -20.39 4.23
CA ALA A 125 6.03 -20.25 5.46
C ALA A 125 6.50 -21.59 6.05
N ARG A 126 5.84 -22.72 5.72
CA ARG A 126 6.20 -24.06 6.23
C ARG A 126 7.58 -24.50 5.80
N ASP A 127 7.96 -24.16 4.57
CA ASP A 127 9.21 -24.57 3.95
C ASP A 127 10.20 -23.39 3.82
N ALA A 128 9.96 -22.30 4.57
CA ALA A 128 10.83 -21.13 4.52
C ALA A 128 12.20 -21.42 5.16
N PRO A 129 13.31 -20.88 4.61
CA PRO A 129 14.65 -21.13 5.16
C PRO A 129 14.90 -20.54 6.56
N VAL A 130 14.03 -19.63 7.00
CA VAL A 130 14.08 -18.97 8.32
C VAL A 130 12.69 -18.92 8.92
N PRO A 131 12.55 -18.81 10.26
CA PRO A 131 11.25 -18.70 10.90
C PRO A 131 10.41 -17.55 10.32
N VAL A 132 9.17 -17.86 9.93
CA VAL A 132 8.20 -16.88 9.41
C VAL A 132 6.94 -16.89 10.28
N GLU A 133 6.68 -15.79 10.97
CA GLU A 133 5.42 -15.57 11.68
C GLU A 133 4.41 -14.87 10.75
N VAL A 134 3.35 -15.58 10.37
CA VAL A 134 2.32 -15.04 9.48
C VAL A 134 1.14 -14.48 10.29
N ILE A 135 0.85 -13.19 10.10
CA ILE A 135 -0.14 -12.44 10.89
C ILE A 135 -1.30 -11.98 10.00
N ASP A 136 -2.51 -12.26 10.48
CA ASP A 136 -3.74 -11.66 9.95
C ASP A 136 -3.95 -10.28 10.59
N SER A 137 -3.90 -9.21 9.79
CA SER A 137 -4.27 -7.87 10.29
C SER A 137 -5.75 -7.72 10.60
N ARG A 138 -6.60 -8.63 10.09
CA ARG A 138 -8.06 -8.53 10.13
C ARG A 138 -8.58 -7.22 9.54
N SER A 139 -7.79 -6.60 8.65
CA SER A 139 -8.14 -5.34 7.99
C SER A 139 -7.51 -5.25 6.59
N ILE A 140 -7.64 -4.10 5.95
CA ILE A 140 -7.06 -3.75 4.64
C ILE A 140 -6.50 -2.33 4.67
N ALA A 141 -5.80 -1.93 3.62
CA ALA A 141 -5.24 -0.59 3.48
C ALA A 141 -4.44 -0.13 4.71
N MET A 142 -4.67 1.05 5.30
CA MET A 142 -3.92 1.47 6.49
C MET A 142 -4.30 0.71 7.75
N GLY A 143 -5.45 0.03 7.79
CA GLY A 143 -5.72 -0.95 8.84
C GLY A 143 -4.75 -2.14 8.83
N LEU A 144 -4.18 -2.47 7.66
CA LEU A 144 -3.02 -3.36 7.51
C LEU A 144 -1.69 -2.61 7.65
N GLY A 145 -1.60 -1.40 7.11
CA GLY A 145 -0.38 -0.60 7.08
C GLY A 145 0.13 -0.20 8.46
N TYR A 146 -0.75 0.14 9.41
CA TYR A 146 -0.34 0.50 10.77
C TYR A 146 0.30 -0.67 11.53
N PRO A 147 -0.28 -1.89 11.53
CA PRO A 147 0.40 -3.08 12.05
C PRO A 147 1.78 -3.34 11.43
N VAL A 148 1.93 -3.10 10.13
CA VAL A 148 3.22 -3.20 9.42
C VAL A 148 4.23 -2.18 9.94
N LEU A 149 3.81 -0.92 10.13
CA LEU A 149 4.67 0.13 10.68
C LEU A 149 5.04 -0.14 12.14
N ALA A 150 4.10 -0.63 12.95
CA ALA A 150 4.36 -1.03 14.33
C ALA A 150 5.40 -2.15 14.40
N ALA A 151 5.27 -3.17 13.55
CA ALA A 151 6.26 -4.24 13.43
C ALA A 151 7.63 -3.72 12.98
N ALA A 152 7.68 -2.85 11.97
CA ALA A 152 8.92 -2.29 11.48
C ALA A 152 9.66 -1.47 12.56
N ARG A 153 8.91 -0.66 13.33
CA ARG A 153 9.45 0.08 14.48
C ARG A 153 9.99 -0.85 15.57
N ALA A 154 9.24 -1.89 15.93
CA ALA A 154 9.68 -2.87 16.91
C ALA A 154 10.94 -3.64 16.45
N ALA A 155 11.03 -3.95 15.16
CA ALA A 155 12.17 -4.67 14.57
C ALA A 155 13.45 -3.82 14.47
N ALA A 156 13.33 -2.49 14.57
CA ALA A 156 14.47 -1.58 14.57
C ALA A 156 15.15 -1.47 15.95
N ALA A 157 14.50 -1.96 17.02
CA ALA A 157 15.11 -2.01 18.34
C ALA A 157 16.23 -3.07 18.37
N GLU A 158 17.32 -2.76 19.07
CA GLU A 158 18.45 -3.68 19.21
C GLU A 158 17.99 -4.98 19.90
N GLY A 159 18.39 -6.12 19.35
CA GLY A 159 18.04 -7.44 19.90
C GLY A 159 16.55 -7.82 19.82
N ALA A 160 15.73 -7.11 19.04
CA ALA A 160 14.30 -7.40 18.93
C ALA A 160 14.05 -8.84 18.46
N SER A 161 13.33 -9.61 19.29
CA SER A 161 12.95 -10.98 18.95
C SER A 161 11.77 -11.03 17.97
N LEU A 162 11.66 -12.14 17.22
CA LEU A 162 10.51 -12.42 16.34
C LEU A 162 9.18 -12.24 17.07
N GLU A 163 9.08 -12.80 18.28
CA GLU A 163 7.90 -12.72 19.14
C GLU A 163 7.54 -11.28 19.51
N THR A 164 8.54 -10.48 19.88
CA THR A 164 8.35 -9.06 20.24
C THR A 164 7.78 -8.26 19.08
N VAL A 165 8.37 -8.44 17.88
CA VAL A 165 7.91 -7.76 16.66
C VAL A 165 6.51 -8.20 16.27
N ALA A 166 6.22 -9.50 16.35
CA ALA A 166 4.91 -10.05 16.04
C ALA A 166 3.83 -9.60 17.03
N ALA A 167 4.17 -9.50 18.32
CA ALA A 167 3.28 -9.01 19.36
C ALA A 167 2.95 -7.52 19.15
N ALA A 168 3.91 -6.70 18.72
CA ALA A 168 3.66 -5.31 18.35
C ALA A 168 2.66 -5.19 17.19
N ALA A 169 2.83 -6.01 16.15
CA ALA A 169 1.91 -6.06 15.01
C ALA A 169 0.49 -6.44 15.44
N ARG A 170 0.34 -7.49 16.27
CA ARG A 170 -0.95 -7.98 16.77
C ARG A 170 -1.67 -6.94 17.63
N ARG A 171 -0.97 -6.34 18.61
CA ARG A 171 -1.55 -5.29 19.47
C ARG A 171 -2.02 -4.09 18.65
N CYS A 172 -1.22 -3.66 17.67
CA CYS A 172 -1.61 -2.58 16.78
C CYS A 172 -2.82 -2.96 15.93
N ALA A 173 -2.86 -4.17 15.37
CA ALA A 173 -3.99 -4.64 14.57
C ALA A 173 -5.30 -4.67 15.37
N GLU A 174 -5.26 -5.15 16.61
CA GLU A 174 -6.41 -5.22 17.51
C GLU A 174 -6.95 -3.84 17.89
N ALA A 175 -6.06 -2.87 18.11
CA ALA A 175 -6.43 -1.51 18.49
C ALA A 175 -6.82 -0.60 17.32
N THR A 176 -6.56 -1.04 16.08
CA THR A 176 -6.78 -0.21 14.88
C THR A 176 -8.23 -0.31 14.40
N GLN A 177 -8.85 0.84 14.16
CA GLN A 177 -10.23 0.93 13.67
C GLN A 177 -10.28 1.59 12.29
N THR A 178 -11.04 1.01 11.37
CA THR A 178 -11.21 1.51 10.00
C THR A 178 -12.68 1.75 9.68
N PHE A 179 -12.99 2.97 9.23
CA PHE A 179 -14.31 3.43 8.83
C PHE A 179 -14.27 4.02 7.43
N PHE A 180 -15.30 3.82 6.63
CA PHE A 180 -15.34 4.38 5.27
C PHE A 180 -16.77 4.46 4.75
N TYR A 181 -17.03 5.35 3.80
CA TYR A 181 -18.23 5.29 2.99
C TYR A 181 -17.86 5.08 1.53
N VAL A 182 -18.81 4.52 0.79
CA VAL A 182 -18.75 4.38 -0.67
C VAL A 182 -19.92 5.10 -1.30
N ASP A 183 -19.75 5.56 -2.54
CA ASP A 183 -20.84 6.24 -3.25
C ASP A 183 -21.97 5.29 -3.66
N THR A 184 -21.67 3.99 -3.78
CA THR A 184 -22.62 2.89 -4.02
C THR A 184 -22.06 1.56 -3.51
N LEU A 185 -22.94 0.65 -3.06
CA LEU A 185 -22.56 -0.73 -2.68
C LEU A 185 -22.33 -1.65 -3.88
N GLU A 186 -22.60 -1.19 -5.11
CA GLU A 186 -22.57 -2.04 -6.30
C GLU A 186 -21.21 -2.71 -6.53
N TYR A 187 -20.10 -1.98 -6.32
CA TYR A 187 -18.75 -2.53 -6.48
C TYR A 187 -18.46 -3.64 -5.46
N LEU A 188 -18.85 -3.44 -4.21
CA LEU A 188 -18.70 -4.43 -3.15
C LEU A 188 -19.57 -5.66 -3.43
N ARG A 189 -20.80 -5.44 -3.92
CA ARG A 189 -21.74 -6.50 -4.30
C ARG A 189 -21.20 -7.34 -5.45
N ARG A 190 -20.88 -6.71 -6.58
CA ARG A 190 -20.41 -7.38 -7.79
C ARG A 190 -19.12 -8.16 -7.54
N SER A 191 -18.23 -7.60 -6.73
CA SER A 191 -17.00 -8.30 -6.36
C SER A 191 -17.20 -9.37 -5.28
N GLY A 192 -18.37 -9.48 -4.63
CA GLY A 192 -18.62 -10.46 -3.57
C GLY A 192 -17.95 -10.15 -2.22
N ARG A 193 -17.41 -8.93 -2.05
CA ARG A 193 -16.73 -8.48 -0.81
C ARG A 193 -17.62 -7.62 0.08
N ILE A 194 -18.92 -7.54 -0.23
CA ILE A 194 -19.89 -6.76 0.55
C ILE A 194 -20.06 -7.25 2.00
N GLY A 195 -19.74 -8.52 2.28
CA GLY A 195 -19.78 -9.07 3.64
C GLY A 195 -21.17 -8.93 4.28
N ALA A 196 -21.20 -8.60 5.57
CA ALA A 196 -22.43 -8.42 6.33
C ALA A 196 -23.25 -7.18 5.90
N ALA A 197 -22.65 -6.28 5.12
CA ALA A 197 -23.38 -5.15 4.52
C ALA A 197 -24.35 -5.59 3.38
N ALA A 198 -24.39 -6.88 3.02
CA ALA A 198 -25.37 -7.41 2.06
C ALA A 198 -26.83 -7.20 2.50
N SER A 199 -27.08 -7.13 3.81
CA SER A 199 -28.41 -6.96 4.42
C SER A 199 -29.18 -5.72 3.95
N VAL A 200 -28.51 -4.74 3.34
CA VAL A 200 -29.14 -3.49 2.91
C VAL A 200 -29.32 -3.37 1.40
N LEU A 201 -28.94 -4.40 0.65
CA LEU A 201 -29.25 -4.53 -0.77
C LEU A 201 -30.78 -4.59 -0.97
N GLY A 202 -31.32 -3.66 -1.75
CA GLY A 202 -32.76 -3.58 -2.07
C GLY A 202 -33.53 -2.43 -1.42
N SER A 203 -33.02 -1.85 -0.31
CA SER A 203 -33.63 -0.68 0.36
C SER A 203 -32.94 0.66 0.05
N ALA A 204 -31.99 0.64 -0.90
CA ALA A 204 -30.85 1.55 -0.93
C ALA A 204 -30.85 2.60 -2.07
N LEU A 205 -32.00 2.92 -2.68
CA LEU A 205 -32.05 4.06 -3.59
C LEU A 205 -31.79 5.33 -2.75
N MET A 206 -30.71 6.07 -3.04
CA MET A 206 -30.35 7.35 -2.40
C MET A 206 -29.73 7.28 -0.98
N ILE A 207 -29.01 6.22 -0.62
CA ILE A 207 -28.18 6.22 0.60
C ILE A 207 -26.68 6.18 0.29
N LYS A 208 -25.89 6.80 1.17
CA LYS A 208 -24.45 6.64 1.28
C LYS A 208 -24.18 5.72 2.49
N PRO A 209 -23.81 4.45 2.28
CA PRO A 209 -23.54 3.52 3.36
C PRO A 209 -22.26 3.92 4.08
N LEU A 210 -22.33 4.11 5.40
CA LEU A 210 -21.16 4.20 6.25
C LEU A 210 -20.84 2.79 6.75
N LEU A 211 -19.62 2.36 6.49
CA LEU A 211 -19.12 1.01 6.70
C LEU A 211 -17.96 1.04 7.70
N HIS A 212 -17.73 -0.10 8.33
CA HIS A 212 -16.53 -0.32 9.13
C HIS A 212 -15.98 -1.74 8.88
N ILE A 213 -14.73 -1.95 9.29
CA ILE A 213 -14.15 -3.29 9.33
C ILE A 213 -14.23 -3.78 10.76
N VAL A 214 -14.97 -4.86 10.96
CA VAL A 214 -15.13 -5.52 12.25
C VAL A 214 -14.99 -7.02 12.04
N ASN A 215 -14.25 -7.67 12.93
CA ASN A 215 -13.97 -9.11 12.85
C ASN A 215 -13.37 -9.57 11.50
N GLY A 216 -12.60 -8.71 10.83
CA GLY A 216 -12.03 -9.03 9.52
C GLY A 216 -12.98 -8.82 8.34
N GLN A 217 -14.22 -8.39 8.55
CA GLN A 217 -15.23 -8.29 7.51
C GLN A 217 -15.76 -6.86 7.35
N ILE A 218 -16.18 -6.53 6.13
CA ILE A 218 -16.90 -5.28 5.86
C ILE A 218 -18.32 -5.44 6.40
N SER A 219 -18.70 -4.53 7.29
CA SER A 219 -20.04 -4.47 7.88
C SER A 219 -20.62 -3.08 7.74
N LEU A 220 -21.95 -3.00 7.68
CA LEU A 220 -22.65 -1.73 7.69
C LEU A 220 -22.69 -1.17 9.10
N LEU A 221 -22.21 0.06 9.25
CA LEU A 221 -22.28 0.81 10.49
C LEU A 221 -23.58 1.63 10.53
N GLU A 222 -23.78 2.51 9.55
CA GLU A 222 -24.91 3.44 9.50
C GLU A 222 -25.36 3.71 8.06
N LYS A 223 -26.64 4.05 7.87
CA LYS A 223 -27.16 4.56 6.59
C LYS A 223 -27.26 6.08 6.66
N VAL A 224 -26.54 6.80 5.83
CA VAL A 224 -26.67 8.26 5.70
C VAL A 224 -27.16 8.65 4.30
N ARG A 225 -27.73 9.85 4.15
CA ARG A 225 -28.37 10.26 2.88
C ARG A 225 -27.44 11.02 1.92
N THR A 226 -26.39 11.66 2.44
CA THR A 226 -25.51 12.52 1.65
C THR A 226 -24.04 12.29 2.00
N ALA A 227 -23.15 12.59 1.05
CA ALA A 227 -21.71 12.49 1.27
C ALA A 227 -21.26 13.44 2.40
N THR A 228 -21.80 14.66 2.45
CA THR A 228 -21.50 15.62 3.53
C THR A 228 -21.81 15.04 4.92
N ARG A 229 -22.95 14.37 5.09
CA ARG A 229 -23.30 13.71 6.36
C ARG A 229 -22.39 12.51 6.65
N ALA A 230 -22.02 11.74 5.63
CA ALA A 230 -21.07 10.63 5.79
C ALA A 230 -19.70 11.13 6.26
N ILE A 231 -19.21 12.21 5.68
CA ILE A 231 -17.91 12.81 6.01
C ILE A 231 -17.93 13.38 7.43
N ALA A 232 -18.97 14.14 7.80
CA ALA A 232 -19.11 14.63 9.17
C ALA A 232 -19.15 13.48 10.18
N ARG A 233 -19.86 12.38 9.85
CA ARG A 233 -19.91 11.20 10.71
C ARG A 233 -18.57 10.47 10.80
N LEU A 234 -17.78 10.40 9.71
CA LEU A 234 -16.41 9.89 9.76
C LEU A 234 -15.56 10.68 10.75
N GLU A 235 -15.66 12.02 10.76
CA GLU A 235 -14.94 12.83 11.76
C GLU A 235 -15.36 12.49 13.19
N ASP A 236 -16.67 12.35 13.44
CA ASP A 236 -17.16 11.98 14.77
C ASP A 236 -16.62 10.60 15.19
N LEU A 237 -16.57 9.64 14.28
CA LEU A 237 -16.00 8.33 14.51
C LEU A 237 -14.49 8.39 14.75
N ALA A 238 -13.76 9.28 14.07
CA ALA A 238 -12.35 9.49 14.32
C ALA A 238 -12.09 10.00 15.74
N VAL A 239 -12.89 10.96 16.20
CA VAL A 239 -12.83 11.47 17.59
C VAL A 239 -13.15 10.37 18.60
N GLN A 240 -14.20 9.59 18.34
CA GLN A 240 -14.59 8.46 19.20
C GLN A 240 -13.49 7.39 19.28
N ALA A 241 -12.92 7.01 18.14
CA ALA A 241 -11.87 6.01 18.06
C ALA A 241 -10.53 6.50 18.63
N ALA A 242 -10.25 7.80 18.56
CA ALA A 242 -9.05 8.39 19.15
C ALA A 242 -9.08 8.35 20.68
N GLY A 243 -10.26 8.54 21.28
CA GLY A 243 -10.39 8.64 22.73
C GLY A 243 -9.55 9.78 23.29
N ALA A 244 -8.89 9.55 24.44
CA ALA A 244 -8.05 10.54 25.12
C ALA A 244 -6.55 10.38 24.83
N GLY A 245 -6.14 9.29 24.18
CA GLY A 245 -4.74 8.96 23.97
C GLY A 245 -4.15 9.55 22.68
N PRO A 246 -2.83 9.54 22.53
CA PRO A 246 -2.17 9.87 21.27
C PRO A 246 -2.50 8.84 20.20
N VAL A 247 -2.80 9.30 18.99
CA VAL A 247 -3.21 8.47 17.85
C VAL A 247 -2.54 8.89 16.55
N GLU A 248 -2.34 7.92 15.65
CA GLU A 248 -2.05 8.18 14.23
C GLU A 248 -3.34 7.98 13.42
N VAL A 249 -3.58 8.85 12.43
CA VAL A 249 -4.75 8.77 11.55
C VAL A 249 -4.34 8.76 10.08
N ALA A 250 -4.98 7.91 9.29
CA ALA A 250 -4.87 7.91 7.85
C ALA A 250 -6.22 8.19 7.23
N VAL A 251 -6.35 9.27 6.47
CA VAL A 251 -7.49 9.52 5.59
C VAL A 251 -7.20 8.86 4.25
N GLN A 252 -8.14 8.06 3.79
CA GLN A 252 -7.98 7.23 2.60
C GLN A 252 -9.05 7.54 1.56
N HIS A 253 -8.68 7.60 0.28
CA HIS A 253 -9.64 7.89 -0.79
C HIS A 253 -9.42 7.09 -2.06
N LEU A 254 -10.45 7.03 -2.92
CA LEU A 254 -10.32 6.65 -4.33
C LEU A 254 -10.96 7.73 -5.20
N ALA A 255 -10.19 8.41 -6.05
CA ALA A 255 -10.71 9.48 -6.91
C ALA A 255 -11.52 10.56 -6.14
N ALA A 256 -11.12 10.87 -4.91
CA ALA A 256 -11.80 11.81 -4.02
C ALA A 256 -10.82 12.69 -3.22
N ARG A 257 -9.68 13.01 -3.82
CA ARG A 257 -8.56 13.74 -3.18
C ARG A 257 -9.00 15.02 -2.47
N ALA A 258 -9.74 15.90 -3.15
CA ALA A 258 -10.21 17.15 -2.55
C ALA A 258 -11.09 16.94 -1.31
N ARG A 259 -11.96 15.90 -1.31
CA ARG A 259 -12.76 15.54 -0.12
C ARG A 259 -11.87 15.02 1.02
N ALA A 260 -10.82 14.28 0.69
CA ALA A 260 -9.87 13.72 1.64
C ALA A 260 -9.01 14.78 2.30
N GLU A 261 -8.46 15.70 1.51
CA GLU A 261 -7.66 16.84 1.99
C GLU A 261 -8.51 17.74 2.90
N ALA A 262 -9.73 18.09 2.49
CA ALA A 262 -10.63 18.87 3.32
C ALA A 262 -10.97 18.17 4.66
N LEU A 263 -11.18 16.85 4.64
CA LEU A 263 -11.38 16.06 5.87
C LEU A 263 -10.13 16.09 6.76
N ALA A 264 -8.95 15.87 6.18
CA ALA A 264 -7.68 15.89 6.88
C ALA A 264 -7.42 17.25 7.56
N GLU A 265 -7.73 18.37 6.91
CA GLU A 265 -7.58 19.72 7.49
C GLU A 265 -8.43 19.95 8.75
N ARG A 266 -9.56 19.24 8.90
CA ARG A 266 -10.47 19.40 10.04
C ARG A 266 -10.08 18.53 11.24
N LEU A 267 -9.44 17.39 11.02
CA LEU A 267 -9.15 16.40 12.06
C LEU A 267 -8.26 16.93 13.19
N PRO A 268 -7.15 17.68 12.95
CA PRO A 268 -6.30 18.19 14.03
C PRO A 268 -7.05 19.07 15.05
N LYS A 269 -8.09 19.77 14.62
CA LYS A 269 -8.91 20.63 15.48
C LYS A 269 -9.85 19.84 16.38
N ARG A 270 -10.18 18.61 16.00
CA ARG A 270 -11.16 17.75 16.69
C ARG A 270 -10.52 16.61 17.47
N VAL A 271 -9.29 16.24 17.14
CA VAL A 271 -8.55 15.13 17.75
C VAL A 271 -7.30 15.70 18.42
N PRO A 272 -7.37 16.13 19.69
CA PRO A 272 -6.22 16.72 20.40
C PRO A 272 -5.01 15.78 20.50
N GLY A 273 -5.25 14.47 20.57
CA GLY A 273 -4.20 13.44 20.58
C GLY A 273 -3.63 13.11 19.20
N LEU A 274 -3.95 13.84 18.13
CA LEU A 274 -3.49 13.50 16.79
C LEU A 274 -1.99 13.76 16.64
N MET A 275 -1.24 12.68 16.49
CA MET A 275 0.22 12.69 16.42
C MET A 275 0.78 12.67 15.00
N ASP A 276 0.12 11.95 14.11
CA ASP A 276 0.44 11.89 12.70
C ASP A 276 -0.84 11.78 11.88
N LEU A 277 -0.85 12.45 10.73
CA LEU A 277 -1.97 12.46 9.80
C LEU A 277 -1.48 12.31 8.38
N ARG A 278 -1.98 11.28 7.69
CA ARG A 278 -1.63 11.01 6.29
C ARG A 278 -2.87 10.95 5.41
N VAL A 279 -2.77 11.51 4.21
CA VAL A 279 -3.77 11.33 3.14
C VAL A 279 -3.20 10.32 2.14
N VAL A 280 -3.92 9.22 1.92
CA VAL A 280 -3.47 8.09 1.10
C VAL A 280 -4.52 7.76 0.06
N GLU A 281 -4.13 7.70 -1.20
CA GLU A 281 -5.01 7.15 -2.23
C GLU A 281 -4.92 5.61 -2.23
N VAL A 282 -6.07 4.92 -2.20
CA VAL A 282 -6.07 3.45 -2.20
C VAL A 282 -5.73 2.90 -3.59
N GLY A 283 -4.90 1.87 -3.61
CA GLY A 283 -4.49 1.23 -4.86
C GLY A 283 -5.62 0.53 -5.62
N PRO A 284 -5.34 0.13 -6.88
CA PRO A 284 -6.34 -0.37 -7.83
C PRO A 284 -7.04 -1.66 -7.37
N VAL A 285 -6.35 -2.50 -6.60
CA VAL A 285 -6.93 -3.70 -5.98
C VAL A 285 -8.13 -3.35 -5.10
N ILE A 286 -7.94 -2.42 -4.17
CA ILE A 286 -9.02 -2.00 -3.27
C ILE A 286 -10.05 -1.22 -4.09
N GLY A 287 -9.58 -0.40 -5.04
CA GLY A 287 -10.42 0.39 -5.92
C GLY A 287 -11.46 -0.42 -6.69
N ALA A 288 -11.08 -1.60 -7.20
CA ALA A 288 -11.98 -2.52 -7.90
C ALA A 288 -13.18 -2.98 -7.04
N HIS A 289 -13.01 -3.00 -5.71
CA HIS A 289 -14.03 -3.46 -4.77
C HIS A 289 -14.89 -2.31 -4.22
N VAL A 290 -14.35 -1.12 -4.04
CA VAL A 290 -15.05 -0.01 -3.36
C VAL A 290 -15.62 1.03 -4.32
N GLY A 291 -15.07 1.11 -5.53
CA GLY A 291 -15.47 2.08 -6.55
C GLY A 291 -15.01 3.52 -6.27
N PRO A 292 -15.08 4.39 -7.28
CA PRO A 292 -14.68 5.79 -7.15
C PRO A 292 -15.56 6.53 -6.14
N GLY A 293 -14.97 7.55 -5.55
CA GLY A 293 -15.64 8.38 -4.56
C GLY A 293 -15.65 7.82 -3.14
N MET A 294 -15.05 6.64 -2.94
CA MET A 294 -14.76 6.12 -1.61
C MET A 294 -13.91 7.11 -0.82
N LEU A 295 -14.31 7.33 0.43
CA LEU A 295 -13.52 8.05 1.42
C LEU A 295 -13.66 7.34 2.77
N GLY A 296 -12.56 7.19 3.47
CA GLY A 296 -12.54 6.62 4.80
C GLY A 296 -11.38 7.12 5.63
N LEU A 297 -11.30 6.62 6.85
CA LEU A 297 -10.17 6.82 7.71
C LEU A 297 -9.87 5.59 8.55
N THR A 298 -8.61 5.48 8.93
CA THR A 298 -8.12 4.50 9.90
C THR A 298 -7.50 5.24 11.06
N VAL A 299 -7.87 4.87 12.29
CA VAL A 299 -7.31 5.41 13.54
C VAL A 299 -6.59 4.29 14.27
N THR A 300 -5.37 4.54 14.72
CA THR A 300 -4.61 3.60 15.56
C THR A 300 -3.99 4.34 16.74
N PRO A 301 -4.01 3.77 17.96
CA PRO A 301 -3.28 4.34 19.09
C PRO A 301 -1.77 4.36 18.83
N ARG A 302 -1.09 5.42 19.26
CA ARG A 302 0.38 5.50 19.20
C ARG A 302 1.06 4.67 20.30
N ASP A 303 0.39 4.50 21.44
CA ASP A 303 0.97 3.97 22.69
C ASP A 303 0.99 2.44 22.82
N VAL A 304 0.66 1.70 21.76
CA VAL A 304 0.79 0.23 21.78
C VAL A 304 2.25 -0.27 21.77
N TRP A 305 3.21 0.64 21.93
CA TRP A 305 4.64 0.35 21.98
C TRP A 305 5.38 1.27 22.98
N PRO A 306 6.21 0.75 23.89
CA PRO A 306 7.05 1.62 24.71
C PRO A 306 8.06 2.32 23.81
N ALA A 307 8.03 3.66 23.80
CA ALA A 307 9.16 4.45 23.34
C ALA A 307 10.34 4.14 24.26
N GLY A 308 11.37 3.48 23.73
CA GLY A 308 12.71 3.31 24.35
C GLY A 308 12.74 3.03 25.85
N ALA A 309 12.94 1.76 26.21
CA ALA A 309 13.82 1.47 27.34
C ALA A 309 15.27 1.54 26.85
#